data_AF-A0A969LHI6-F1
#
_entry.id   AF-A0A969LHI6-F1
#
_cell.length_a   1.000
_cell.length_b   1.000
_cell.length_c   1.000
_cell.angle_alpha   90.00
_cell.angle_beta   90.00
_cell.angle_gamma   90.00
#
_symmetry.space_group_name_H-M   'P 1'
#
loop_
_entity.id
_entity.type
_entity.pdbx_description
1 polymer ?
#
loop_
_entity_poly.entity_id
_entity_poly.type
_entity_poly.pdbx_seq_one_letter_code
_entity_poly.pdbx_strand_id
1 'polypeptide(L)'
;MTQNLRESADLEPVNAKDRHVVATAVAAHADAIVTFNVADFAPAHLLKSLRIEVKHPDDFVMDLIDLNEKRAAAAFRELRARKKNPSWDREELVSRARRGGLVQTSLWLANEDVSALI
;
A
#
# COMPACT_ATOMS: atom_id res chain seq x y z
N MET A 1 -25.77 19.50 13.50
CA MET A 1 -26.08 18.09 13.82
C MET A 1 -24.78 17.47 14.32
N THR A 2 -24.75 17.11 15.60
CA THR A 2 -23.56 16.85 16.42
C THR A 2 -22.79 15.59 15.98
N GLN A 3 -21.65 15.76 15.30
CA GLN A 3 -20.78 14.67 14.86
C GLN A 3 -19.51 14.49 15.72
N ASN A 4 -19.35 15.22 16.83
CA ASN A 4 -18.12 15.22 17.63
C ASN A 4 -18.07 14.24 18.82
N LEU A 5 -18.75 13.08 18.76
CA LEU A 5 -18.70 12.10 19.86
C LEU A 5 -18.60 10.61 19.45
N ARG A 6 -18.33 10.28 18.17
CA ARG A 6 -18.07 8.90 17.73
C ARG A 6 -16.62 8.61 17.35
N GLU A 7 -15.85 9.64 16.98
CA GLU A 7 -14.45 9.45 16.56
C GLU A 7 -13.56 8.89 17.66
N SER A 8 -13.78 9.19 18.94
CA SER A 8 -12.92 8.64 20.00
C SER A 8 -13.08 7.12 20.14
N ALA A 9 -14.32 6.61 20.18
CA ALA A 9 -14.59 5.19 20.40
C ALA A 9 -14.11 4.31 19.24
N ASP A 10 -14.27 4.78 18.01
CA ASP A 10 -13.83 4.05 16.80
C ASP A 10 -12.29 4.06 16.66
N LEU A 11 -11.61 5.00 17.34
CA LEU A 11 -10.15 5.12 17.34
C LEU A 11 -9.48 4.49 18.57
N GLU A 12 -10.21 4.18 19.64
CA GLU A 12 -9.64 3.57 20.84
C GLU A 12 -8.81 2.29 20.59
N PRO A 13 -9.24 1.33 19.74
CA PRO A 13 -8.45 0.13 19.47
C PRO A 13 -7.24 0.39 18.58
N VAL A 14 -7.12 1.57 17.95
CA VAL A 14 -5.96 1.98 17.15
C VAL A 14 -4.88 2.53 18.08
N ASN A 15 -3.62 2.23 17.76
CA ASN A 15 -2.46 2.76 18.47
C ASN A 15 -2.57 4.30 18.58
N ALA A 16 -2.41 4.83 19.79
CA ALA A 16 -2.65 6.24 20.09
C ALA A 16 -1.87 7.19 19.18
N LYS A 17 -0.63 6.84 18.82
CA LYS A 17 0.20 7.67 17.93
C LYS A 17 -0.33 7.71 16.49
N ASP A 18 -1.08 6.69 16.06
CA ASP A 18 -1.50 6.49 14.66
C ASP A 18 -2.96 6.90 14.41
N ARG A 19 -3.73 7.24 15.45
CA ARG A 19 -5.14 7.67 15.34
C ARG A 19 -5.34 8.86 14.38
N HIS A 20 -4.35 9.75 14.28
CA HIS A 20 -4.39 10.89 13.34
C HIS A 20 -4.36 10.45 11.87
N VAL A 21 -3.73 9.33 11.55
CA VAL A 21 -3.74 8.74 10.20
C VAL A 21 -5.14 8.28 9.83
N VAL A 22 -5.85 7.65 10.79
CA VAL A 22 -7.25 7.22 10.57
C VAL A 22 -8.18 8.43 10.42
N ALA A 23 -8.03 9.46 11.25
CA ALA A 23 -8.80 10.70 11.10
C ALA A 23 -8.57 11.35 9.72
N THR A 24 -7.32 11.32 9.22
CA THR A 24 -6.98 11.80 7.88
C THR A 24 -7.65 10.96 6.79
N ALA A 25 -7.65 9.63 6.94
CA ALA A 25 -8.30 8.72 6.00
C ALA A 25 -9.82 8.96 5.92
N VAL A 26 -10.48 9.16 7.07
CA VAL A 26 -11.91 9.50 7.14
C VAL A 26 -12.17 10.85 6.45
N ALA A 27 -11.40 11.89 6.77
CA ALA A 27 -11.57 13.22 6.20
C ALA A 27 -11.29 13.24 4.67
N ALA A 28 -10.38 12.40 4.19
CA ALA A 28 -10.06 12.26 2.78
C ALA A 28 -11.01 11.32 2.02
N HIS A 29 -11.98 10.70 2.70
CA HIS A 29 -12.82 9.64 2.15
C HIS A 29 -12.00 8.51 1.50
N ALA A 30 -10.89 8.13 2.15
CA ALA A 30 -10.03 7.07 1.66
C ALA A 30 -10.66 5.69 1.93
N ASP A 31 -10.62 4.81 0.92
CA ASP A 31 -11.09 3.43 1.07
C ASP A 31 -10.09 2.54 1.82
N ALA A 32 -8.80 2.91 1.82
CA ALA A 32 -7.75 2.11 2.42
C ALA A 32 -6.62 2.94 3.06
N ILE A 33 -6.04 2.40 4.13
CA ILE A 33 -4.76 2.80 4.71
C ILE A 33 -3.72 1.73 4.36
N VAL A 34 -2.65 2.14 3.67
CA VAL A 34 -1.57 1.23 3.26
C VAL A 34 -0.37 1.44 4.19
N THR A 35 -0.03 0.42 4.98
CA THR A 35 0.99 0.53 6.05
C THR A 35 1.67 -0.80 6.35
N PHE A 36 2.96 -0.77 6.69
CA PHE A 36 3.68 -1.94 7.19
C PHE A 36 3.23 -2.35 8.61
N ASN A 37 2.69 -1.41 9.39
CA ASN A 37 2.32 -1.63 10.79
C ASN A 37 0.84 -2.00 10.92
N VAL A 38 0.33 -2.95 10.12
CA VAL A 38 -1.11 -3.28 10.05
C VAL A 38 -1.73 -3.54 11.44
N ALA A 39 -0.99 -4.18 12.35
CA ALA A 39 -1.45 -4.48 13.70
C ALA A 39 -1.75 -3.22 14.55
N ASP A 40 -1.09 -2.09 14.30
CA ASP A 40 -1.31 -0.83 15.02
C ASP A 40 -2.68 -0.20 14.70
N PHE A 41 -3.36 -0.67 13.65
CA PHE A 41 -4.57 -0.04 13.11
C PHE A 41 -5.85 -0.87 13.34
N ALA A 42 -5.84 -1.93 14.13
CA ALA A 42 -7.04 -2.72 14.45
C ALA A 42 -7.93 -3.02 13.20
N PRO A 43 -7.38 -3.67 12.16
CA PRO A 43 -7.94 -3.68 10.79
C PRO A 43 -9.40 -4.12 10.71
N ALA A 44 -9.77 -5.18 11.44
CA ALA A 44 -11.14 -5.69 11.45
C ALA A 44 -12.14 -4.67 12.03
N HIS A 45 -11.71 -3.85 12.99
CA HIS A 45 -12.53 -2.80 13.56
C HIS A 45 -12.73 -1.64 12.57
N LEU A 46 -11.65 -1.13 11.98
CA LEU A 46 -11.74 -0.02 11.02
C LEU A 46 -12.56 -0.40 9.78
N LEU A 47 -12.42 -1.63 9.28
CA LEU A 47 -13.22 -2.12 8.16
C LEU A 47 -14.72 -2.18 8.52
N LYS A 48 -15.05 -2.64 9.72
CA LYS A 48 -16.44 -2.80 10.17
C LYS A 48 -17.11 -1.45 10.49
N SER A 49 -16.42 -0.59 11.22
CA SER A 49 -16.98 0.67 11.76
C SER A 49 -16.88 1.81 10.76
N LEU A 50 -15.75 1.94 10.07
CA LEU A 50 -15.43 3.09 9.22
C LEU A 50 -15.35 2.76 7.73
N ARG A 51 -15.46 1.47 7.34
CA ARG A 51 -15.30 1.00 5.95
C ARG A 51 -13.92 1.30 5.36
N ILE A 52 -12.91 1.43 6.22
CA ILE A 52 -11.52 1.64 5.80
C ILE A 52 -10.79 0.30 5.90
N GLU A 53 -10.26 -0.17 4.78
CA GLU A 53 -9.37 -1.33 4.76
C GLU A 53 -7.97 -0.94 5.21
N VAL A 54 -7.28 -1.80 5.97
CA VAL A 54 -5.86 -1.58 6.29
C VAL A 54 -5.06 -2.69 5.63
N LYS A 55 -4.15 -2.32 4.72
CA LYS A 55 -3.40 -3.28 3.91
C LYS A 55 -1.90 -3.14 4.08
N HIS A 56 -1.20 -4.26 4.03
CA HIS A 56 0.23 -4.26 3.86
C HIS A 56 0.58 -3.70 2.46
N PRO A 57 1.68 -2.95 2.28
CA PRO A 57 2.02 -2.35 0.98
C PRO A 57 2.27 -3.38 -0.12
N ASP A 58 2.84 -4.54 0.23
CA ASP A 58 3.06 -5.63 -0.73
C ASP A 58 1.74 -6.21 -1.23
N ASP A 59 0.78 -6.46 -0.33
CA ASP A 59 -0.56 -6.95 -0.70
C ASP A 59 -1.28 -5.93 -1.58
N PHE A 60 -1.22 -4.64 -1.20
CA PHE A 60 -1.85 -3.57 -1.98
C PHE A 60 -1.28 -3.47 -3.41
N VAL A 61 0.03 -3.60 -3.59
CA VAL A 61 0.64 -3.58 -4.92
C VAL A 61 0.26 -4.83 -5.71
N MET A 62 0.21 -6.01 -5.07
CA MET A 62 -0.24 -7.24 -5.71
C MET A 62 -1.70 -7.15 -6.16
N ASP A 63 -2.60 -6.57 -5.36
CA ASP A 63 -3.99 -6.35 -5.79
C ASP A 63 -4.07 -5.48 -7.05
N LEU A 64 -3.22 -4.45 -7.16
CA LEU A 64 -3.16 -3.59 -8.35
C LEU A 64 -2.59 -4.33 -9.58
N ILE A 65 -1.62 -5.23 -9.37
CA ILE A 65 -1.08 -6.10 -10.41
C ILE A 65 -2.18 -7.05 -10.89
N ASP A 66 -2.89 -7.71 -9.99
CA ASP A 66 -3.96 -8.66 -10.30
C ASP A 66 -5.14 -7.95 -10.99
N LEU A 67 -5.43 -6.70 -10.61
CA LEU A 67 -6.46 -5.89 -11.24
C LEU A 67 -6.12 -5.54 -12.69
N ASN A 68 -4.86 -5.18 -12.98
CA ASN A 68 -4.43 -4.89 -14.34
C ASN A 68 -2.90 -5.00 -14.50
N GLU A 69 -2.45 -6.21 -14.83
CA GLU A 69 -1.03 -6.54 -14.92
C GLU A 69 -0.29 -5.67 -15.95
N LYS A 70 -0.90 -5.41 -17.11
CA LYS A 70 -0.29 -4.58 -18.17
C LYS A 70 -0.06 -3.14 -17.71
N ARG A 71 -1.01 -2.56 -16.98
CA ARG A 71 -0.90 -1.20 -16.44
C ARG A 71 0.12 -1.15 -15.31
N ALA A 72 0.17 -2.16 -14.46
CA ALA A 72 1.18 -2.27 -13.42
C ALA A 72 2.60 -2.37 -14.01
N ALA A 73 2.81 -3.24 -15.01
CA ALA A 73 4.09 -3.36 -15.69
C ALA A 73 4.53 -2.05 -16.35
N ALA A 74 3.61 -1.37 -17.05
CA ALA A 74 3.89 -0.05 -17.62
C ALA A 74 4.32 0.98 -16.55
N ALA A 75 3.67 0.98 -15.38
CA ALA A 75 4.03 1.86 -14.26
C ALA A 75 5.43 1.57 -13.71
N PHE A 76 5.83 0.30 -13.59
CA PHE A 76 7.19 -0.07 -13.17
C PHE A 76 8.25 0.34 -14.19
N ARG A 77 7.96 0.17 -15.49
CA ARG A 77 8.83 0.65 -16.57
C ARG A 77 9.01 2.17 -16.52
N GLU A 78 7.93 2.90 -16.29
CA GLU A 78 7.98 4.35 -16.11
C GLU A 78 8.77 4.75 -14.85
N LEU A 79 8.58 4.04 -13.74
CA LEU A 79 9.34 4.26 -12.51
C LEU A 79 10.85 4.14 -12.77
N ARG A 80 11.28 3.08 -13.47
CA ARG A 80 12.69 2.89 -13.86
C ARG A 80 13.18 4.01 -14.77
N ALA A 81 12.41 4.38 -15.79
CA ALA A 81 12.79 5.44 -16.74
C ALA A 81 12.94 6.83 -16.07
N ARG A 82 12.18 7.11 -15.01
CA ARG A 82 12.27 8.36 -14.24
C ARG A 82 13.49 8.40 -13.31
N LYS A 83 14.01 7.25 -12.88
CA LYS A 83 15.20 7.16 -12.04
C LYS A 83 16.44 7.22 -12.93
N LYS A 84 17.11 8.37 -12.92
CA LYS A 84 18.32 8.64 -13.73
C LYS A 84 19.60 8.75 -12.91
N ASN A 85 19.51 8.86 -11.58
CA ASN A 85 20.67 9.01 -10.70
C ASN A 85 20.46 8.33 -9.33
N PRO A 86 20.93 7.09 -9.13
CA PRO A 86 21.41 6.17 -10.18
C PRO A 86 20.25 5.67 -11.06
N SER A 87 20.55 5.27 -12.30
CA SER A 87 19.61 4.53 -13.14
C SER A 87 19.35 3.15 -12.56
N TRP A 88 18.12 2.66 -12.65
CA TRP A 88 17.76 1.32 -12.17
C TRP A 88 17.63 0.35 -13.35
N ASP A 89 18.47 -0.67 -13.37
CA ASP A 89 18.21 -1.87 -14.16
C ASP A 89 17.08 -2.69 -13.51
N ARG A 90 16.75 -3.84 -14.12
CA ARG A 90 15.70 -4.72 -13.62
C ARG A 90 16.10 -5.33 -12.28
N GLU A 91 17.33 -5.81 -12.14
CA GLU A 91 17.79 -6.45 -10.90
C GLU A 91 17.73 -5.46 -9.72
N GLU A 92 18.10 -4.20 -9.92
CA GLU A 92 18.02 -3.20 -8.87
C GLU A 92 16.57 -2.84 -8.52
N LEU A 93 15.64 -2.85 -9.48
CA LEU A 93 14.21 -2.69 -9.18
C LEU A 93 13.70 -3.84 -8.28
N VAL A 94 13.99 -5.09 -8.66
CA VAL A 94 13.63 -6.29 -7.88
C VAL A 94 14.25 -6.22 -6.49
N SER A 95 15.55 -5.91 -6.41
CA SER A 95 16.30 -5.81 -5.17
C SER A 95 15.74 -4.72 -4.26
N ARG A 96 15.36 -3.56 -4.82
CA ARG A 96 14.73 -2.47 -4.05
C ARG A 96 13.34 -2.83 -3.54
N ALA A 97 12.49 -3.45 -4.37
CA ALA A 97 11.19 -3.93 -3.93
C ALA A 97 11.36 -4.89 -2.73
N ARG A 98 12.27 -5.86 -2.86
CA ARG A 98 12.56 -6.83 -1.79
C ARG A 98 13.11 -6.18 -0.52
N ARG A 99 14.12 -5.30 -0.63
CA ARG A 99 14.69 -4.57 0.52
C ARG A 99 13.67 -3.64 1.19
N GLY A 100 12.69 -3.16 0.42
CA GLY A 100 11.57 -2.37 0.90
C GLY A 100 10.44 -3.17 1.53
N GLY A 101 10.55 -4.50 1.64
CA GLY A 101 9.52 -5.35 2.22
C GLY A 101 8.40 -5.75 1.25
N LEU A 102 8.55 -5.48 -0.05
CA LEU A 102 7.61 -5.90 -1.09
C LEU A 102 8.05 -7.25 -1.69
N VAL A 103 7.94 -8.31 -0.88
CA VAL A 103 8.44 -9.66 -1.20
C VAL A 103 7.70 -10.28 -2.39
N GLN A 104 6.37 -10.33 -2.35
CA GLN A 104 5.54 -10.88 -3.42
C GLN A 104 5.69 -10.07 -4.71
N THR A 105 5.65 -8.74 -4.59
CA THR A 105 5.89 -7.85 -5.72
C THR A 105 7.28 -8.11 -6.33
N SER A 106 8.31 -8.31 -5.51
CA SER A 106 9.66 -8.60 -6.02
C SER A 106 9.74 -9.93 -6.76
N LEU A 107 8.97 -10.94 -6.35
CA LEU A 107 8.89 -12.22 -7.05
C LEU A 107 8.16 -12.07 -8.39
N TRP A 108 7.07 -11.31 -8.43
CA TRP A 108 6.38 -11.01 -9.69
C TRP A 108 7.28 -10.26 -10.68
N LEU A 109 8.01 -9.24 -10.22
CA LEU A 109 8.99 -8.51 -11.04
C LEU A 109 10.15 -9.40 -11.54
N ALA A 110 10.51 -10.43 -10.77
CA ALA A 110 11.56 -11.39 -11.11
C ALA A 110 11.08 -12.48 -12.09
N ASN A 111 9.79 -12.57 -12.40
CA ASN A 111 9.26 -13.52 -13.36
C ASN A 111 9.76 -13.18 -14.80
N GLU A 112 10.08 -14.21 -15.58
CA GLU A 112 10.53 -14.09 -16.97
C GLU A 112 9.43 -13.55 -17.88
N ASP A 113 8.18 -13.95 -17.66
CA ASP A 113 7.03 -13.49 -18.46
C ASP A 113 6.79 -11.97 -18.31
N VAL A 114 7.16 -11.43 -17.15
CA VAL A 114 7.04 -10.01 -16.81
C VAL A 114 8.28 -9.23 -17.24
N SER A 115 9.44 -9.90 -17.36
CA SER A 115 10.73 -9.25 -17.62
C SER A 115 10.74 -8.41 -18.90
N ALA A 116 9.99 -8.83 -19.93
CA ALA A 116 9.88 -8.11 -21.19
C ALA A 116 8.98 -6.86 -21.12
N LEU A 117 8.19 -6.69 -20.05
CA LEU A 117 7.21 -5.62 -19.90
C LEU A 117 7.69 -4.44 -19.05
N ILE A 118 8.75 -4.63 -18.24
CA ILE A 118 9.22 -3.68 -17.20
C ILE A 118 10.63 -3.13 -17.45
#